data_AF-A0A2E5LNW4-F1
#
_entry.id   AF-A0A2E5LNW4-F1
#
_cell.length_a   1.000
_cell.length_b   1.000
_cell.length_c   1.000
_cell.angle_alpha   90.00
_cell.angle_beta   90.00
_cell.angle_gamma   90.00
#
_symmetry.space_group_name_H-M   'P 1'
#
loop_
_entity.id
_entity.type
_entity.pdbx_description
1 polymer ?
#
loop_
_entity_poly.entity_id
_entity_poly.type
_entity_poly.pdbx_seq_one_letter_code
_entity_poly.pdbx_strand_id
1 'polypeptide(L)'
;MSNIPDIIEKSRLAIETGQTDWPTALIRAISIWPLARETYRGRNLNYFIAGEAFDFLSLSERILCDLDDVVSGNEIEDLLFNGIFPVEISLNVFKDLIGISKYRGFLNFYYGITVEYALQLAVELEAIKDYTSRGMHFKNECMDEAFNRIYGTSIEELLESFSIENGITVDGSFDINVSSEFTYWLFKYRFKNCDQAKIASDTRKGLNQLERMYVFPNNRMILPIEEPRFLWDSGT
;
A
#
# COMPACT_ATOMS: atom_id res chain seq x y z
N MET A 1 7.77 -18.70 20.13
CA MET A 1 6.89 -17.91 19.25
C MET A 1 6.02 -17.06 20.14
N SER A 2 5.95 -15.75 19.93
CA SER A 2 5.05 -14.89 20.71
C SER A 2 3.60 -15.20 20.32
N ASN A 3 2.75 -15.40 21.32
CA ASN A 3 1.32 -15.60 21.11
C ASN A 3 0.64 -14.23 20.87
N ILE A 4 -0.37 -14.15 19.99
CA ILE A 4 -1.03 -12.87 19.63
C ILE A 4 -1.63 -12.14 20.85
N PRO A 5 -2.42 -12.81 21.73
CA PRO A 5 -2.91 -12.19 22.96
C PRO A 5 -1.78 -11.60 23.81
N ASP A 6 -0.63 -12.26 23.90
CA ASP A 6 0.51 -11.76 24.67
C ASP A 6 1.12 -10.49 24.04
N ILE A 7 1.10 -10.37 22.71
CA ILE A 7 1.59 -9.17 22.01
C ILE A 7 0.67 -8.00 22.33
N ILE A 8 -0.64 -8.19 22.20
CA ILE A 8 -1.65 -7.17 22.48
C ILE A 8 -1.58 -6.73 23.95
N GLU A 9 -1.56 -7.69 24.88
CA GLU A 9 -1.57 -7.39 26.31
C GLU A 9 -0.29 -6.68 26.76
N LYS A 10 0.88 -7.07 26.22
CA LYS A 10 2.13 -6.34 26.49
C LYS A 10 2.09 -4.91 25.98
N SER A 11 1.53 -4.69 24.79
CA SER A 11 1.37 -3.35 24.24
C SER A 11 0.41 -2.52 25.08
N ARG A 12 -0.74 -3.08 25.48
CA ARG A 12 -1.71 -2.43 26.37
C ARG A 12 -1.05 -1.98 27.66
N LEU A 13 -0.42 -2.90 28.38
CA LEU A 13 0.22 -2.60 29.67
C LEU A 13 1.30 -1.53 29.53
N ALA A 14 2.09 -1.57 28.46
CA ALA A 14 3.14 -0.58 28.21
C ALA A 14 2.57 0.83 27.95
N ILE A 15 1.39 0.93 27.32
CA ILE A 15 0.67 2.20 27.10
C ILE A 15 0.08 2.70 28.43
N GLU A 16 -0.69 1.86 29.14
CA GLU A 16 -1.38 2.25 30.38
C GLU A 16 -0.43 2.68 31.50
N THR A 17 0.73 2.02 31.60
CA THR A 17 1.75 2.34 32.62
C THR A 17 2.63 3.53 32.22
N GLY A 18 2.45 4.08 31.01
CA GLY A 18 3.27 5.17 30.48
C GLY A 18 4.71 4.78 30.15
N GLN A 19 4.99 3.47 29.99
CA GLN A 19 6.32 2.99 29.62
C GLN A 19 6.71 3.43 28.20
N THR A 20 5.73 3.55 27.30
CA THR A 20 5.93 3.99 25.91
C THR A 20 4.66 4.66 25.38
N ASP A 21 4.81 5.56 24.42
CA ASP A 21 3.68 6.08 23.63
C ASP A 21 3.05 4.97 22.76
N TRP A 22 1.76 5.10 22.49
CA TRP A 22 1.02 4.08 21.72
C TRP A 22 1.54 3.92 20.28
N PRO A 23 2.01 4.95 19.55
CA PRO A 23 2.62 4.75 18.23
C PRO A 23 3.82 3.80 18.27
N THR A 24 4.72 4.01 19.24
CA THR A 24 5.88 3.14 19.44
C THR A 24 5.46 1.73 19.87
N ALA A 25 4.47 1.58 20.75
CA ALA A 25 3.93 0.27 21.13
C ALA A 25 3.34 -0.49 19.92
N LEU A 26 2.60 0.22 19.07
CA LEU A 26 1.99 -0.33 17.86
C LEU A 26 3.06 -0.84 16.90
N ILE A 27 4.07 -0.04 16.56
CA ILE A 27 5.11 -0.45 15.62
C ILE A 27 5.90 -1.65 16.16
N ARG A 28 6.16 -1.69 17.48
CA ARG A 28 6.79 -2.85 18.12
C ARG A 28 5.92 -4.11 18.04
N ALA A 29 4.62 -3.98 18.26
CA ALA A 29 3.68 -5.09 18.09
C ALA A 29 3.66 -5.60 16.64
N ILE A 30 3.59 -4.69 15.67
CA ILE A 30 3.69 -4.99 14.24
C ILE A 30 4.99 -5.71 13.92
N SER A 31 6.13 -5.23 14.44
CA SER A 31 7.46 -5.81 14.23
C SER A 31 7.53 -7.29 14.59
N ILE A 32 6.87 -7.70 15.68
CA ILE A 32 6.84 -9.09 16.16
C ILE A 32 5.59 -9.87 15.77
N TRP A 33 4.64 -9.26 15.05
CA TRP A 33 3.42 -9.95 14.61
C TRP A 33 3.76 -11.17 13.74
N PRO A 34 3.25 -12.37 14.07
CA PRO A 34 3.69 -13.61 13.44
C PRO A 34 2.89 -14.01 12.19
N LEU A 35 1.69 -13.45 11.98
CA LEU A 35 0.80 -13.87 10.90
C LEU A 35 0.90 -12.96 9.69
N ALA A 36 1.00 -13.56 8.50
CA ALA A 36 0.86 -12.87 7.23
C ALA A 36 -0.63 -12.68 6.83
N ARG A 37 -1.50 -13.57 7.32
CA ARG A 37 -2.94 -13.57 7.09
C ARG A 37 -3.66 -14.18 8.29
N GLU A 38 -4.87 -13.72 8.58
CA GLU A 38 -5.72 -14.30 9.62
C GLU A 38 -7.20 -14.07 9.32
N THR A 39 -8.07 -14.87 9.95
CA THR A 39 -9.51 -14.58 10.01
C THR A 39 -9.81 -13.98 11.38
N TYR A 40 -10.19 -12.70 11.40
CA TYR A 40 -10.50 -11.99 12.64
C TYR A 40 -11.91 -11.39 12.55
N ARG A 41 -12.75 -11.69 13.55
CA ARG A 41 -14.18 -11.28 13.60
C ARG A 41 -14.95 -11.57 12.30
N GLY A 42 -14.67 -12.71 11.66
CA GLY A 42 -15.31 -13.13 10.41
C GLY A 42 -14.80 -12.45 9.14
N ARG A 43 -13.81 -11.54 9.24
CA ARG A 43 -13.12 -10.93 8.10
C ARG A 43 -11.80 -11.65 7.83
N ASN A 44 -11.50 -11.91 6.56
CA ASN A 44 -10.19 -12.39 6.15
C ASN A 44 -9.28 -11.19 5.93
N LEU A 45 -8.18 -11.14 6.68
CA LEU A 45 -7.19 -10.08 6.62
C LEU A 45 -5.91 -10.64 6.01
N ASN A 46 -5.42 -10.01 4.95
CA ASN A 46 -4.15 -10.33 4.31
C ASN A 46 -3.20 -9.14 4.49
N TYR A 47 -2.17 -9.30 5.33
CA TYR A 47 -1.22 -8.23 5.63
C TYR A 47 -0.03 -8.24 4.66
N PHE A 48 0.27 -9.39 4.03
CA PHE A 48 1.40 -9.54 3.11
C PHE A 48 0.90 -9.95 1.73
N ILE A 49 0.64 -8.94 0.90
CA ILE A 49 0.19 -9.10 -0.47
C ILE A 49 1.29 -9.74 -1.30
N ALA A 50 0.94 -10.83 -1.98
CA ALA A 50 1.87 -11.72 -2.68
C ALA A 50 3.07 -12.19 -1.82
N GLY A 51 2.98 -12.12 -0.50
CA GLY A 51 4.10 -12.43 0.41
C GLY A 51 5.20 -11.35 0.48
N GLU A 52 5.07 -10.24 -0.24
CA GLU A 52 6.14 -9.25 -0.44
C GLU A 52 5.76 -7.85 0.00
N ALA A 53 4.52 -7.40 -0.27
CA ALA A 53 4.03 -6.06 0.04
C ALA A 53 3.26 -6.06 1.36
N PHE A 54 3.79 -5.37 2.36
CA PHE A 54 3.23 -5.33 3.72
C PHE A 54 2.26 -4.15 3.88
N ASP A 55 0.99 -4.47 4.06
CA ASP A 55 -0.06 -3.50 4.40
C ASP A 55 0.01 -3.13 5.89
N PHE A 56 0.77 -2.09 6.17
CA PHE A 56 0.97 -1.56 7.51
C PHE A 56 -0.34 -1.09 8.16
N LEU A 57 -1.24 -0.46 7.41
CA LEU A 57 -2.48 0.10 7.96
C LEU A 57 -3.49 -0.99 8.30
N SER A 58 -3.63 -2.02 7.46
CA SER A 58 -4.51 -3.16 7.76
C SER A 58 -4.10 -3.90 9.04
N LEU A 59 -2.79 -4.09 9.27
CA LEU A 59 -2.33 -4.67 10.53
C LEU A 59 -2.45 -3.69 11.71
N SER A 60 -2.30 -2.39 11.46
CA SER A 60 -2.52 -1.36 12.47
C SER A 60 -3.97 -1.35 12.95
N GLU A 61 -4.95 -1.36 12.03
CA GLU A 61 -6.39 -1.46 12.35
C GLU A 61 -6.66 -2.71 13.20
N ARG A 62 -6.12 -3.86 12.78
CA ARG A 62 -6.28 -5.13 13.51
C ARG A 62 -5.81 -5.03 14.95
N ILE A 63 -4.64 -4.44 15.20
CA ILE A 63 -4.06 -4.33 16.54
C ILE A 63 -4.83 -3.28 17.36
N LEU A 64 -5.13 -2.12 16.77
CA LEU A 64 -5.82 -1.03 17.43
C LEU A 64 -7.27 -1.37 17.78
N CYS A 65 -7.92 -2.25 17.03
CA CYS A 65 -9.23 -2.82 17.37
C CYS A 65 -9.24 -3.57 18.72
N ASP A 66 -8.09 -4.05 19.20
CA ASP A 66 -7.96 -4.63 20.53
C ASP A 66 -7.38 -3.64 21.55
N LEU A 67 -7.00 -2.42 21.16
CA LEU A 67 -6.42 -1.38 22.04
C LEU A 67 -7.28 -0.10 22.09
N ASP A 68 -8.53 -0.18 21.66
CA ASP A 68 -9.46 0.96 21.52
C ASP A 68 -9.94 1.54 22.87
N ASP A 69 -9.71 0.82 23.95
CA ASP A 69 -9.93 1.22 25.34
C ASP A 69 -8.76 2.03 25.93
N VAL A 70 -7.55 1.92 25.35
CA VAL A 70 -6.34 2.60 25.85
C VAL A 70 -5.77 3.64 24.87
N VAL A 71 -6.25 3.67 23.63
CA VAL A 71 -5.89 4.66 22.61
C VAL A 71 -7.13 5.48 22.24
N SER A 72 -6.96 6.79 22.09
CA SER A 72 -8.06 7.68 21.70
C SER A 72 -8.60 7.34 20.31
N GLY A 73 -9.92 7.17 20.18
CA GLY A 73 -10.57 6.90 18.90
C GLY A 73 -10.24 7.91 17.80
N ASN A 74 -10.12 9.21 18.15
CA ASN A 74 -9.73 10.25 17.18
C ASN A 74 -8.30 10.02 16.65
N GLU A 75 -7.37 9.60 17.51
CA GLU A 75 -5.99 9.33 17.10
C GLU A 75 -5.90 8.05 16.26
N ILE A 76 -6.74 7.05 16.53
CA ILE A 76 -6.88 5.86 15.68
C ILE A 76 -7.40 6.26 14.30
N GLU A 77 -8.46 7.07 14.23
CA GLU A 77 -9.01 7.57 12.97
C GLU A 77 -7.97 8.38 12.19
N ASP A 78 -7.24 9.27 12.86
CA ASP A 78 -6.17 10.05 12.23
C ASP A 78 -5.06 9.16 11.64
N LEU A 79 -4.66 8.09 12.32
CA LEU A 79 -3.70 7.16 11.75
C LEU A 79 -4.29 6.40 10.55
N LEU A 80 -5.46 5.79 10.73
CA LEU A 80 -6.02 4.85 9.74
C LEU A 80 -6.51 5.54 8.47
N PHE A 81 -7.06 6.75 8.57
CA PHE A 81 -7.60 7.49 7.43
C PHE A 81 -6.67 8.56 6.91
N ASN A 82 -5.90 9.21 7.79
CA ASN A 82 -5.05 10.34 7.41
C ASN A 82 -3.55 9.96 7.36
N GLY A 83 -3.16 8.79 7.89
CA GLY A 83 -1.75 8.39 7.99
C GLY A 83 -0.97 9.27 8.97
N ILE A 84 -1.63 9.81 10.00
CA ILE A 84 -1.06 10.77 10.93
C ILE A 84 -0.86 10.09 12.29
N PHE A 85 0.38 10.06 12.76
CA PHE A 85 0.66 9.75 14.16
C PHE A 85 0.54 11.03 15.01
N PRO A 86 0.08 10.93 16.26
CA PRO A 86 -0.01 12.07 17.18
C PRO A 86 1.37 12.61 17.58
N VAL A 87 2.42 11.80 17.40
CA VAL A 87 3.83 12.16 17.58
C VAL A 87 4.58 11.88 16.29
N GLU A 88 5.45 12.80 15.88
CA GLU A 88 6.28 12.62 14.68
C GLU A 88 7.29 11.49 14.88
N ILE A 89 7.23 10.47 14.02
CA ILE A 89 8.19 9.37 13.99
C ILE A 89 9.07 9.53 12.76
N SER A 90 10.36 9.82 12.97
CA SER A 90 11.32 9.90 11.87
C SER A 90 11.44 8.56 11.13
N LEU A 91 11.80 8.59 9.84
CA LEU A 91 11.95 7.38 9.02
C LEU A 91 12.94 6.38 9.63
N ASN A 92 14.04 6.86 10.20
CA ASN A 92 15.07 6.03 10.78
C ASN A 92 14.54 5.29 12.01
N VAL A 93 13.85 6.01 12.90
CA VAL A 93 13.20 5.41 14.08
C VAL A 93 12.14 4.39 13.65
N PHE A 94 11.31 4.74 12.66
CA PHE A 94 10.31 3.81 12.13
C PHE A 94 10.95 2.52 11.59
N LYS A 95 11.98 2.65 10.76
CA LYS A 95 12.73 1.52 10.16
C LYS A 95 13.37 0.64 11.24
N ASP A 96 13.94 1.23 12.26
CA ASP A 96 14.59 0.51 13.36
C ASP A 96 13.57 -0.25 14.21
N LEU A 97 12.42 0.37 14.51
CA LEU A 97 11.34 -0.25 15.30
C LEU A 97 10.66 -1.40 14.55
N ILE A 98 10.30 -1.19 13.29
CA ILE A 98 9.54 -2.16 12.49
C ILE A 98 10.41 -3.33 12.02
N GLY A 99 11.71 -3.12 11.90
CA GLY A 99 12.69 -4.10 11.45
C GLY A 99 12.78 -4.21 9.92
N ILE A 100 13.96 -4.62 9.43
CA ILE A 100 14.33 -4.53 8.01
C ILE A 100 13.41 -5.31 7.06
N SER A 101 12.89 -6.46 7.49
CA SER A 101 12.02 -7.30 6.66
C SER A 101 10.65 -6.64 6.43
N LYS A 102 10.01 -6.15 7.50
CA LYS A 102 8.70 -5.49 7.40
C LYS A 102 8.82 -4.10 6.81
N TYR A 103 9.95 -3.41 7.05
CA TYR A 103 10.25 -2.16 6.37
C TYR A 103 10.37 -2.33 4.85
N ARG A 104 11.06 -3.38 4.37
CA ARG A 104 11.07 -3.72 2.94
C ARG A 104 9.67 -3.99 2.41
N GLY A 105 8.86 -4.75 3.15
CA GLY A 105 7.47 -4.98 2.76
C GLY A 105 6.65 -3.70 2.71
N PHE A 106 6.86 -2.78 3.66
CA PHE A 106 6.20 -1.48 3.68
C PHE A 106 6.54 -0.66 2.42
N LEU A 107 7.82 -0.64 2.01
CA LEU A 107 8.24 0.00 0.77
C LEU A 107 7.64 -0.66 -0.48
N ASN A 108 7.55 -1.99 -0.49
CA ASN A 108 6.91 -2.73 -1.58
C ASN A 108 5.43 -2.39 -1.70
N PHE A 109 4.72 -2.23 -0.59
CA PHE A 109 3.33 -1.79 -0.60
C PHE A 109 3.21 -0.35 -1.11
N TYR A 110 4.03 0.55 -0.58
CA TYR A 110 4.00 1.95 -0.97
C TYR A 110 4.26 2.16 -2.46
N TYR A 111 5.37 1.63 -2.99
CA TYR A 111 5.69 1.81 -4.41
C TYR A 111 4.89 0.88 -5.32
N GLY A 112 4.68 -0.37 -4.89
CA GLY A 112 4.08 -1.40 -5.74
C GLY A 112 2.55 -1.38 -5.77
N ILE A 113 1.91 -0.67 -4.85
CA ILE A 113 0.45 -0.60 -4.77
C ILE A 113 -0.01 0.86 -4.71
N THR A 114 0.40 1.61 -3.70
CA THR A 114 -0.08 3.00 -3.52
C THR A 114 0.33 3.91 -4.68
N VAL A 115 1.61 3.91 -5.04
CA VAL A 115 2.13 4.73 -6.16
C VAL A 115 1.68 4.18 -7.51
N GLU A 116 1.61 2.86 -7.68
CA GLU A 116 1.12 2.24 -8.91
C GLU A 116 -0.35 2.58 -9.19
N TYR A 117 -1.20 2.56 -8.17
CA TYR A 117 -2.59 2.99 -8.27
C TYR A 117 -2.71 4.49 -8.59
N ALA A 118 -1.90 5.33 -7.94
CA ALA A 118 -1.86 6.77 -8.25
C ALA A 118 -1.41 7.03 -9.69
N LEU A 119 -0.48 6.24 -10.23
CA LEU A 119 -0.09 6.28 -11.64
C LEU A 119 -1.26 5.91 -12.56
N GLN A 120 -1.98 4.82 -12.29
CA GLN A 120 -3.16 4.43 -13.06
C GLN A 120 -4.19 5.56 -13.12
N LEU A 121 -4.51 6.15 -11.97
CA LEU A 121 -5.42 7.30 -11.89
C LEU A 121 -4.90 8.51 -12.66
N ALA A 122 -3.60 8.82 -12.57
CA ALA A 122 -3.01 9.95 -13.29
C ALA A 122 -3.22 9.83 -14.80
N VAL A 123 -2.99 8.63 -15.35
CA VAL A 123 -3.10 8.38 -16.79
C VAL A 123 -4.56 8.27 -17.23
N GLU A 124 -5.44 7.69 -16.40
CA GLU A 124 -6.90 7.69 -16.66
C GLU A 124 -7.46 9.12 -16.72
N LEU A 125 -7.05 10.01 -15.80
CA LEU A 125 -7.45 11.41 -15.83
C LEU A 125 -6.94 12.16 -17.07
N GLU A 126 -5.73 11.83 -17.55
CA GLU A 126 -5.21 12.34 -18.83
C GLU A 126 -6.08 11.86 -20.01
N ALA A 127 -6.43 10.57 -20.06
CA ALA A 127 -7.30 10.01 -21.08
C ALA A 127 -8.69 10.68 -21.07
N ILE A 128 -9.32 10.81 -19.90
CA ILE A 128 -10.62 11.50 -19.75
C ILE A 128 -10.55 12.93 -20.29
N LYS A 129 -9.46 13.65 -20.00
CA LYS A 129 -9.26 15.02 -20.50
C LYS A 129 -9.14 15.04 -22.03
N ASP A 130 -8.43 14.10 -22.61
CA ASP A 130 -8.27 13.97 -24.06
C ASP A 130 -9.62 13.68 -24.75
N TYR A 131 -10.40 12.73 -24.23
CA TYR A 131 -11.75 12.41 -24.71
C TYR A 131 -12.72 13.60 -24.57
N THR A 132 -12.73 14.25 -23.41
CA THR A 132 -13.57 15.42 -23.15
C THR A 132 -13.24 16.56 -24.12
N SER A 133 -11.96 16.78 -24.44
CA SER A 133 -11.55 17.79 -25.42
C SER A 133 -12.06 17.50 -26.85
N ARG A 134 -12.37 16.24 -27.14
CA ARG A 134 -12.91 15.77 -28.44
C ARG A 134 -14.43 15.64 -28.45
N GLY A 135 -15.11 15.99 -27.35
CA GLY A 135 -16.57 15.88 -27.21
C GLY A 135 -17.09 14.45 -27.08
N MET A 136 -16.23 13.50 -26.69
CA MET A 136 -16.58 12.09 -26.50
C MET A 136 -16.66 11.75 -25.01
N HIS A 137 -17.62 10.91 -24.61
CA HIS A 137 -17.78 10.45 -23.23
C HIS A 137 -17.82 8.92 -23.16
N PHE A 138 -16.69 8.28 -22.88
CA PHE A 138 -16.61 6.82 -22.68
C PHE A 138 -15.67 6.47 -21.52
N LYS A 139 -16.22 6.25 -20.32
CA LYS A 139 -15.44 5.97 -19.10
C LYS A 139 -14.62 4.67 -19.22
N ASN A 140 -15.22 3.60 -19.74
CA ASN A 140 -14.55 2.30 -19.87
C ASN A 140 -13.39 2.35 -20.88
N GLU A 141 -13.52 3.13 -21.95
CA GLU A 141 -12.45 3.32 -22.94
C GLU A 141 -11.28 4.10 -22.34
N CYS A 142 -11.52 5.04 -21.42
CA CYS A 142 -10.46 5.79 -20.74
C CYS A 142 -9.62 4.89 -19.83
N MET A 143 -10.26 3.94 -19.13
CA MET A 143 -9.55 2.98 -18.28
C MET A 143 -8.68 2.05 -19.14
N ASP A 144 -9.24 1.46 -20.20
CA ASP A 144 -8.46 0.58 -21.07
C ASP A 144 -7.33 1.32 -21.78
N GLU A 145 -7.55 2.56 -22.20
CA GLU A 145 -6.50 3.41 -22.74
C GLU A 145 -5.39 3.67 -21.71
N ALA A 146 -5.72 3.91 -20.44
CA ALA A 146 -4.73 4.12 -19.40
C ALA A 146 -3.86 2.88 -19.18
N PHE A 147 -4.46 1.69 -19.13
CA PHE A 147 -3.74 0.43 -19.04
C PHE A 147 -2.83 0.21 -20.24
N ASN A 148 -3.32 0.46 -21.46
CA ASN A 148 -2.51 0.40 -22.67
C ASN A 148 -1.31 1.37 -22.63
N ARG A 149 -1.52 2.63 -22.18
CA ARG A 149 -0.45 3.63 -22.05
C ARG A 149 0.62 3.24 -21.02
N ILE A 150 0.22 2.61 -19.91
CA ILE A 150 1.15 2.23 -18.82
C ILE A 150 1.85 0.90 -19.13
N TYR A 151 1.08 -0.13 -19.45
CA TYR A 151 1.52 -1.53 -19.52
C TYR A 151 1.71 -2.05 -20.96
N GLY A 152 1.27 -1.29 -21.96
CA GLY A 152 1.40 -1.67 -23.37
C GLY A 152 0.35 -2.64 -23.89
N THR A 153 -0.66 -2.97 -23.08
CA THR A 153 -1.81 -3.80 -23.49
C THR A 153 -3.08 -3.47 -22.68
N SER A 154 -4.22 -4.04 -23.07
CA SER A 154 -5.53 -3.89 -22.46
C SER A 154 -5.60 -4.48 -21.06
N ILE A 155 -6.55 -4.00 -20.27
CA ILE A 155 -6.82 -4.55 -18.93
C ILE A 155 -7.26 -6.01 -18.99
N GLU A 156 -7.97 -6.40 -20.06
CA GLU A 156 -8.47 -7.77 -20.27
C GLU A 156 -7.33 -8.77 -20.43
N GLU A 157 -6.33 -8.46 -21.26
CA GLU A 157 -5.15 -9.31 -21.47
C GLU A 157 -4.29 -9.41 -20.19
N LEU A 158 -4.22 -8.33 -19.41
CA LEU A 158 -3.49 -8.31 -18.13
C LEU A 158 -4.18 -9.15 -17.07
N LEU A 159 -5.52 -9.09 -17.00
CA LEU A 159 -6.30 -9.95 -16.11
C LEU A 159 -6.15 -11.42 -16.49
N GLU A 160 -6.22 -11.75 -17.78
CA GLU A 160 -6.02 -13.13 -18.24
C GLU A 160 -4.63 -13.65 -17.82
N SER A 161 -3.59 -12.83 -18.05
CA SER A 161 -2.21 -13.16 -17.63
C SER A 161 -2.10 -13.35 -16.12
N PHE A 162 -2.66 -12.45 -15.33
CA PHE A 162 -2.69 -12.55 -13.87
C PHE A 162 -3.39 -13.82 -13.38
N SER A 163 -4.55 -14.14 -13.96
CA SER A 163 -5.34 -15.33 -13.62
C SER A 163 -4.61 -16.63 -13.95
N ILE A 164 -3.95 -16.70 -15.12
CA ILE A 164 -3.14 -17.85 -15.52
C ILE A 164 -1.96 -18.04 -14.55
N GLU A 165 -1.23 -16.98 -14.23
CA GLU A 165 -0.05 -17.05 -13.36
C GLU A 165 -0.41 -17.43 -11.91
N ASN A 166 -1.58 -17.01 -11.42
CA ASN A 166 -2.00 -17.25 -10.04
C ASN A 166 -2.95 -18.46 -9.89
N GLY A 167 -3.29 -19.15 -10.99
CA GLY A 167 -4.21 -20.29 -10.97
C GLY A 167 -5.62 -19.92 -10.52
N ILE A 168 -6.06 -18.69 -10.79
CA ILE A 168 -7.39 -18.18 -10.39
C ILE A 168 -8.35 -18.41 -11.56
N THR A 169 -9.41 -19.19 -11.34
CA THR A 169 -10.53 -19.25 -12.28
C THR A 169 -11.33 -17.95 -12.17
N VAL A 170 -11.45 -17.20 -13.27
CA VAL A 170 -12.25 -15.96 -13.35
C VAL A 170 -13.75 -16.32 -13.30
N ASP A 171 -14.22 -16.72 -12.13
CA ASP A 171 -15.62 -16.88 -11.80
C ASP A 171 -16.07 -15.62 -11.04
N GLY A 172 -16.81 -14.76 -11.71
CA GLY A 172 -17.80 -13.91 -11.06
C GLY A 172 -17.30 -12.82 -10.11
N SER A 173 -17.00 -11.65 -10.68
CA SER A 173 -17.28 -10.32 -10.10
C SER A 173 -17.06 -10.15 -8.58
N PHE A 174 -15.81 -10.10 -8.14
CA PHE A 174 -15.42 -9.16 -7.11
C PHE A 174 -14.17 -8.44 -7.57
N ASP A 175 -14.39 -7.33 -8.27
CA ASP A 175 -13.45 -6.26 -8.60
C ASP A 175 -11.95 -6.62 -8.56
N ILE A 176 -11.54 -7.68 -9.29
CA ILE A 176 -10.14 -8.14 -9.35
C ILE A 176 -9.24 -6.98 -9.82
N ASN A 177 -9.80 -6.11 -10.67
CA ASN A 177 -9.23 -4.85 -11.14
C ASN A 177 -8.85 -3.87 -10.03
N VAL A 178 -9.53 -3.92 -8.89
CA VAL A 178 -9.29 -3.06 -7.71
C VAL A 178 -8.57 -3.81 -6.59
N SER A 179 -8.29 -5.11 -6.75
CA SER A 179 -7.54 -5.86 -5.74
C SER A 179 -6.09 -5.39 -5.65
N SER A 180 -5.61 -5.15 -4.42
CA SER A 180 -4.21 -4.80 -4.17
C SER A 180 -3.23 -5.85 -4.69
N GLU A 181 -3.67 -7.11 -4.81
CA GLU A 181 -2.91 -8.23 -5.38
C GLU A 181 -2.68 -8.06 -6.89
N PHE A 182 -3.72 -7.68 -7.65
CA PHE A 182 -3.58 -7.39 -9.08
C PHE A 182 -2.72 -6.13 -9.31
N THR A 183 -2.93 -5.07 -8.53
CA THR A 183 -2.11 -3.84 -8.62
C THR A 183 -0.63 -4.13 -8.36
N TYR A 184 -0.32 -4.93 -7.33
CA TYR A 184 1.05 -5.32 -7.06
C TYR A 184 1.65 -6.20 -8.18
N TRP A 185 0.84 -7.08 -8.78
CA TRP A 185 1.26 -7.85 -9.95
C TRP A 185 1.55 -6.94 -11.15
N LEU A 186 0.71 -5.93 -11.41
CA LEU A 186 0.91 -4.95 -12.49
C LEU A 186 2.20 -4.14 -12.30
N PHE A 187 2.52 -3.75 -11.07
CA PHE A 187 3.81 -3.15 -10.75
C PHE A 187 4.97 -4.06 -11.16
N LYS A 188 4.92 -5.34 -10.78
CA LYS A 188 5.96 -6.33 -11.17
C LYS A 188 6.01 -6.54 -12.68
N TYR A 189 4.84 -6.59 -13.34
CA TYR A 189 4.73 -6.66 -14.79
C TYR A 189 5.41 -5.45 -15.45
N ARG A 190 5.17 -4.23 -14.98
CA ARG A 190 5.80 -3.00 -15.48
C ARG A 190 7.31 -3.04 -15.29
N PHE A 191 7.80 -3.49 -14.13
CA PHE A 191 9.23 -3.65 -13.87
C PHE A 191 9.92 -4.66 -14.80
N LYS A 192 9.21 -5.72 -15.20
CA LYS A 192 9.73 -6.75 -16.10
C LYS A 192 9.71 -6.35 -17.57
N ASN A 193 8.69 -5.60 -17.99
CA ASN A 193 8.39 -5.38 -19.41
C ASN A 193 8.69 -3.96 -19.92
N CYS A 194 8.94 -2.98 -19.04
CA CYS A 194 9.30 -1.61 -19.44
C CYS A 194 10.80 -1.34 -19.27
N ASP A 195 11.33 -0.40 -20.04
CA ASP A 195 12.68 0.11 -19.83
C ASP A 195 12.80 0.95 -18.55
N GLN A 196 14.03 1.14 -18.07
CA GLN A 196 14.32 1.86 -16.83
C GLN A 196 13.86 3.34 -16.87
N ALA A 197 13.92 3.98 -18.03
CA ALA A 197 13.54 5.38 -18.18
C ALA A 197 12.01 5.54 -18.04
N LYS A 198 11.24 4.63 -18.66
CA LYS A 198 9.79 4.55 -18.50
C LYS A 198 9.42 4.24 -17.05
N ILE A 199 10.07 3.27 -16.41
CA ILE A 199 9.81 2.94 -15.00
C ILE A 199 9.99 4.18 -14.10
N ALA A 200 11.11 4.90 -14.24
CA ALA A 200 11.39 6.09 -13.43
C ALA A 200 10.41 7.24 -13.72
N SER A 201 10.07 7.47 -14.99
CA SER A 201 9.10 8.49 -15.40
C SER A 201 7.70 8.21 -14.84
N ASP A 202 7.22 6.98 -15.00
CA ASP A 202 5.90 6.55 -14.54
C ASP A 202 5.82 6.56 -13.01
N THR A 203 6.86 6.11 -12.30
CA THR A 203 6.93 6.23 -10.84
C THR A 203 6.88 7.69 -10.38
N ARG A 204 7.58 8.61 -11.07
CA ARG A 204 7.49 10.05 -10.76
C ARG A 204 6.10 10.61 -11.03
N LYS A 205 5.42 10.18 -12.10
CA LYS A 205 4.04 10.56 -12.38
C LYS A 205 3.10 10.08 -11.27
N GLY A 206 3.23 8.83 -10.82
CA GLY A 206 2.47 8.28 -9.70
C GLY A 206 2.68 9.05 -8.41
N LEU A 207 3.92 9.35 -8.04
CA LEU A 207 4.25 10.16 -6.85
C LEU A 207 3.63 11.56 -6.92
N ASN A 208 3.76 12.25 -8.06
CA ASN A 208 3.15 13.56 -8.26
C ASN A 208 1.62 13.53 -8.15
N GLN A 209 0.98 12.46 -8.65
CA GLN A 209 -0.47 12.31 -8.52
C GLN A 209 -0.87 12.01 -7.08
N LEU A 210 -0.11 11.18 -6.38
CA LEU A 210 -0.33 10.88 -4.98
C LEU A 210 -0.26 12.14 -4.11
N GLU A 211 0.73 13.02 -4.36
CA GLU A 211 0.80 14.33 -3.71
C GLU A 211 -0.47 15.16 -3.97
N ARG A 212 -0.97 15.21 -5.21
CA ARG A 212 -2.21 15.95 -5.56
C ARG A 212 -3.45 15.39 -4.88
N MET A 213 -3.54 14.07 -4.72
CA MET A 213 -4.61 13.42 -3.96
C MET A 213 -4.58 13.82 -2.47
N TYR A 214 -3.42 14.25 -1.99
CA TYR A 214 -3.12 14.52 -0.59
C TYR A 214 -3.00 16.01 -0.21
N VAL A 215 -3.18 16.96 -1.14
CA VAL A 215 -3.21 18.40 -0.82
C VAL A 215 -4.57 18.78 -0.19
N PHE A 216 -4.70 18.59 1.14
CA PHE A 216 -5.46 19.36 2.17
C PHE A 216 -5.23 18.71 3.56
N PRO A 217 -4.97 19.46 4.66
CA PRO A 217 -3.66 19.89 5.16
C PRO A 217 -3.02 19.02 6.28
N ASN A 218 -1.68 19.10 6.31
CA ASN A 218 -0.70 18.97 7.43
C ASN A 218 -0.43 17.63 8.16
N ASN A 219 0.88 17.32 8.24
CA ASN A 219 1.56 16.31 9.05
C ASN A 219 1.29 14.82 8.75
N ARG A 220 1.26 14.48 7.46
CA ARG A 220 1.12 13.10 6.99
C ARG A 220 2.43 12.34 7.10
N MET A 221 2.36 11.07 7.47
CA MET A 221 3.42 10.11 7.19
C MET A 221 3.45 9.85 5.67
N ILE A 222 4.07 10.76 4.90
CA ILE A 222 4.48 10.50 3.52
C ILE A 222 5.93 10.08 3.56
N LEU A 223 6.24 8.78 3.58
CA LEU A 223 7.62 8.35 3.33
C LEU A 223 7.68 7.05 2.52
N PRO A 224 8.55 6.95 1.50
CA PRO A 224 9.70 7.84 1.24
C PRO A 224 9.60 8.68 -0.06
N ILE A 225 10.00 9.95 0.08
CA ILE A 225 10.76 10.67 -0.96
C ILE A 225 12.24 10.51 -0.63
N GLU A 226 12.77 9.33 -0.92
CA GLU A 226 14.13 9.21 -1.45
C GLU A 226 13.96 8.41 -2.74
N GLU A 227 14.47 8.91 -3.87
CA GLU A 227 14.57 8.07 -5.07
C GLU A 227 15.21 6.75 -4.65
N PRO A 228 14.64 5.59 -4.98
CA PRO A 228 15.06 4.31 -4.42
C PRO A 228 16.44 3.95 -4.96
N ARG A 229 17.51 4.53 -4.40
CA ARG A 229 18.91 4.26 -4.77
C ARG A 229 19.23 2.78 -4.68
N PHE A 230 18.46 2.03 -3.88
CA PHE A 230 18.61 0.59 -3.66
C PHE A 230 17.86 -0.32 -4.66
N LEU A 231 17.08 0.21 -5.60
CA LEU A 231 16.45 -0.60 -6.67
C LEU A 231 17.25 -0.60 -7.99
N TRP A 232 18.26 0.27 -8.12
CA TRP A 232 19.03 0.42 -9.36
C TRP A 232 20.35 -0.36 -9.36
N ASP A 233 20.80 -0.86 -8.21
CA ASP A 233 22.00 -1.71 -8.12
C ASP A 233 21.62 -3.18 -8.34
N SER A 234 21.32 -3.50 -9.60
CA SER A 234 21.48 -4.86 -10.10
C SER A 234 22.99 -5.11 -10.25
N GLY A 235 23.64 -5.48 -9.14
CA GLY A 235 25.03 -5.92 -9.16
C GLY A 235 25.20 -7.06 -10.16
N THR A 236 26.11 -6.84 -11.10
CA THR A 236 26.74 -7.82 -11.99
C THR A 236 27.24 -9.05 -11.25
#